data_AF-A0A0A6YXC6-F1
#
_entry.id   AF-A0A0A6YXC6-F1
#
_cell.length_a   1.000
_cell.length_b   1.000
_cell.length_c   1.000
_cell.angle_alpha   90.00
_cell.angle_beta   90.00
_cell.angle_gamma   90.00
#
_symmetry.space_group_name_H-M   'P 1'
#
loop_
_entity.id
_entity.type
_entity.pdbx_description
1 polymer ?
#
loop_
_entity_poly.entity_id
_entity_poly.type
_entity_poly.pdbx_seq_one_letter_code
_entity_poly.pdbx_strand_id
1 'polypeptide(L)'
;MSTPSPQLLVAAAQQTLGMGKRKCPPRATCLHLAGEVLAVARGLKPAVLYDCNSAGVLALQSYLEELQGLGFLEPGLHILEIGENNFIVSPEYACQHLEQTLLGTVAFVDVSRSQPHPSVRSVDQLPDLKSLIADVITRFRGLKKDVSQGVSYTRLHSSDWNL
;
A
#
# COMPACT_ATOMS: atom_id res chain seq x y z
N MET A 1 4.62 24.64 -1.58
CA MET A 1 5.40 24.01 -0.49
C MET A 1 6.75 23.60 -1.04
N SER A 2 7.83 23.85 -0.31
CA SER A 2 9.19 23.50 -0.73
C SER A 2 9.36 21.99 -0.65
N THR A 3 9.80 21.35 -1.74
CA THR A 3 10.09 19.91 -1.73
C THR A 3 11.23 19.64 -0.73
N PRO A 4 11.07 18.73 0.24
CA PRO A 4 12.12 18.41 1.19
C PRO A 4 13.35 17.87 0.47
N SER A 5 14.53 18.09 1.05
CA SER A 5 15.77 17.63 0.44
C SER A 5 15.81 16.09 0.39
N PRO A 6 16.44 15.48 -0.63
CA PRO A 6 16.58 14.02 -0.69
C PRO A 6 17.26 13.41 0.54
N GLN A 7 18.07 14.20 1.27
CA GLN A 7 18.74 13.75 2.50
C GLN A 7 17.74 13.57 3.65
N LEU A 8 16.74 14.45 3.77
CA LEU A 8 15.70 14.33 4.79
C LEU A 8 14.83 13.09 4.56
N LEU A 9 14.49 12.81 3.30
CA LEU A 9 13.72 11.60 2.93
C LEU A 9 14.48 10.31 3.28
N VAL A 10 15.79 10.31 3.04
CA VAL A 10 16.65 9.17 3.37
C VAL A 10 16.77 9.01 4.89
N ALA A 11 16.94 10.11 5.63
CA ALA A 11 17.02 10.10 7.08
C ALA A 11 15.72 9.57 7.70
N ALA A 12 14.56 10.05 7.26
CA ALA A 12 13.25 9.58 7.70
C ALA A 12 13.11 8.07 7.55
N ALA A 13 13.42 7.53 6.36
CA ALA A 13 13.39 6.09 6.11
C ALA A 13 14.37 5.31 6.99
N GLN A 14 15.61 5.79 7.15
CA GLN A 14 16.62 5.07 7.93
C GLN A 14 16.35 5.10 9.44
N GLN A 15 15.79 6.19 9.97
CA GLN A 15 15.47 6.31 11.39
C GLN A 15 14.26 5.46 11.78
N THR A 16 13.25 5.38 10.91
CA THR A 16 11.99 4.68 11.20
C THR A 16 12.03 3.21 10.77
N LEU A 17 12.47 2.93 9.54
CA LEU A 17 12.51 1.59 8.96
C LEU A 17 13.82 0.84 9.27
N GLY A 18 14.84 1.54 9.77
CA GLY A 18 16.12 0.95 10.15
C GLY A 18 16.17 0.44 11.60
N MET A 19 15.09 0.56 12.37
CA MET A 19 15.08 0.09 13.77
C MET A 19 15.07 -1.45 13.85
N GLY A 20 16.15 -2.05 14.36
CA GLY A 20 16.27 -3.49 14.60
C GLY A 20 17.68 -4.07 14.36
N LYS A 21 17.80 -5.40 14.32
CA LYS A 21 19.08 -6.09 14.04
C LYS A 21 19.50 -6.09 12.55
N ARG A 22 18.74 -5.43 11.67
CA ARG A 22 18.97 -5.46 10.20
C ARG A 22 19.54 -4.13 9.70
N LYS A 23 20.34 -4.20 8.63
CA LYS A 23 20.99 -3.04 8.00
C LYS A 23 19.94 -2.01 7.53
N CYS A 24 20.18 -0.72 7.81
CA CYS A 24 19.39 0.37 7.28
C CYS A 24 19.27 0.27 5.74
N PRO A 25 18.10 0.59 5.16
CA PRO A 25 17.93 0.53 3.72
C PRO A 25 18.96 1.44 3.00
N PRO A 26 19.53 0.98 1.87
CA PRO A 26 20.41 1.82 1.05
C PRO A 26 19.72 3.10 0.60
N ARG A 27 20.51 4.16 0.39
CA ARG A 27 19.99 5.48 -0.05
C ARG A 27 19.06 5.38 -1.25
N ALA A 28 19.42 4.58 -2.25
CA ALA A 28 18.62 4.39 -3.46
C ALA A 28 17.24 3.79 -3.13
N THR A 29 17.19 2.77 -2.27
CA THR A 29 15.95 2.14 -1.80
C THR A 29 15.07 3.14 -1.04
N CYS A 30 15.65 3.95 -0.15
CA CYS A 30 14.89 4.97 0.58
C CYS A 30 14.22 5.99 -0.36
N LEU A 31 14.98 6.48 -1.35
CA LEU A 31 14.46 7.46 -2.31
C LEU A 31 13.43 6.83 -3.25
N HIS A 32 13.64 5.59 -3.68
CA HIS A 32 12.68 4.85 -4.47
C HIS A 32 11.35 4.68 -3.73
N LEU A 33 11.41 4.22 -2.46
CA LEU A 33 10.22 4.08 -1.62
C LEU A 33 9.48 5.41 -1.45
N ALA A 34 10.19 6.51 -1.18
CA ALA A 34 9.57 7.83 -1.08
C ALA A 34 8.85 8.23 -2.38
N GLY A 35 9.46 7.95 -3.54
CA GLY A 35 8.83 8.18 -4.84
C GLY A 35 7.58 7.34 -5.07
N GLU A 36 7.63 6.06 -4.74
CA GLU A 36 6.48 5.14 -4.84
C GLU A 36 5.32 5.58 -3.92
N VAL A 37 5.63 5.94 -2.67
CA VAL A 37 4.62 6.44 -1.71
C VAL A 37 4.00 7.74 -2.20
N LEU A 38 4.80 8.66 -2.76
CA LEU A 38 4.28 9.88 -3.37
C LEU A 38 3.38 9.58 -4.57
N ALA A 39 3.75 8.61 -5.42
CA ALA A 39 2.92 8.19 -6.55
C ALA A 39 1.56 7.65 -6.08
N VAL A 40 1.53 6.87 -4.99
CA VAL A 40 0.29 6.40 -4.36
C VAL A 40 -0.54 7.57 -3.80
N ALA A 41 0.10 8.49 -3.08
CA ALA A 41 -0.56 9.68 -2.52
C ALA A 41 -1.17 10.59 -3.61
N ARG A 42 -0.60 10.58 -4.82
CA ARG A 42 -1.07 11.34 -5.98
C ARG A 42 -2.01 10.56 -6.91
N GLY A 43 -2.38 9.32 -6.55
CA GLY A 43 -3.26 8.50 -7.37
C GLY A 43 -2.65 8.02 -8.69
N LEU A 44 -1.31 8.10 -8.82
CA LEU A 44 -0.59 7.58 -10.00
C LEU A 44 -0.37 6.06 -9.92
N LYS A 45 -0.47 5.49 -8.71
CA LYS A 45 -0.40 4.06 -8.43
C LYS A 45 -1.46 3.68 -7.39
N PRO A 46 -2.14 2.53 -7.50
CA PRO A 46 -3.17 2.13 -6.54
C PRO A 46 -2.60 1.81 -5.15
N ALA A 47 -1.40 1.22 -5.10
CA ALA A 47 -0.76 0.74 -3.88
C ALA A 47 0.75 0.59 -4.10
N VAL A 48 1.54 0.61 -3.02
CA VAL A 48 2.91 0.09 -3.01
C VAL A 48 3.02 -1.08 -2.03
N LEU A 49 3.56 -2.20 -2.49
CA LEU A 49 3.95 -3.32 -1.63
C LEU A 49 5.26 -2.96 -0.94
N TYR A 50 5.25 -3.00 0.39
CA TYR A 50 6.46 -2.81 1.17
C TYR A 50 7.20 -4.13 1.37
N ASP A 51 8.37 -4.25 0.76
CA ASP A 51 9.25 -5.43 0.79
C ASP A 51 10.72 -5.09 1.09
N CYS A 52 11.01 -3.83 1.43
CA CYS A 52 12.38 -3.33 1.54
C CYS A 52 13.19 -3.98 2.67
N ASN A 53 12.53 -4.33 3.79
CA ASN A 53 13.11 -5.07 4.91
C ASN A 53 11.99 -5.70 5.77
N SER A 54 12.28 -6.14 7.00
CA SER A 54 11.27 -6.70 7.93
C SER A 54 10.66 -5.69 8.90
N ALA A 55 10.62 -4.40 8.54
CA ALA A 55 9.93 -3.40 9.34
C ALA A 55 8.46 -3.77 9.42
N GLY A 56 7.94 -3.80 10.65
CA GLY A 56 6.53 -4.04 10.89
C GLY A 56 5.68 -2.79 10.63
N VAL A 57 4.36 -2.95 10.75
CA VAL A 57 3.35 -1.90 10.57
C VAL A 57 3.69 -0.62 11.36
N LEU A 58 4.12 -0.73 12.61
CA LEU A 58 4.44 0.44 13.44
C LEU A 58 5.57 1.29 12.85
N ALA A 59 6.62 0.65 12.34
CA ALA A 59 7.74 1.36 11.70
C ALA A 59 7.31 2.01 10.38
N LEU A 60 6.40 1.38 9.64
CA LEU A 60 5.79 1.96 8.45
C LEU A 60 4.89 3.16 8.78
N GLN A 61 4.11 3.09 9.85
CA GLN A 61 3.31 4.24 10.33
C GLN A 61 4.23 5.40 10.68
N SER A 62 5.26 5.17 11.50
CA SER A 62 6.22 6.22 11.85
C SER A 62 6.93 6.81 10.63
N TYR A 63 7.28 5.98 9.64
CA TYR A 63 7.86 6.48 8.39
C TYR A 63 6.93 7.43 7.65
N LEU A 64 5.66 7.05 7.49
CA LEU A 64 4.67 7.85 6.77
C LEU A 64 4.31 9.13 7.53
N GLU A 65 4.25 9.07 8.85
CA GLU A 65 4.07 10.25 9.72
C GLU A 65 5.27 11.20 9.63
N GLU A 66 6.50 10.68 9.60
CA GLU A 66 7.71 11.51 9.41
C GLU A 66 7.69 12.22 8.05
N LEU A 67 7.29 11.52 6.98
CA LEU A 67 7.12 12.13 5.66
C LEU A 67 6.03 13.22 5.63
N GLN A 68 4.94 13.04 6.38
CA GLN A 68 3.91 14.07 6.55
C GLN A 68 4.46 15.27 7.34
N GLY A 69 5.22 15.02 8.42
CA GLY A 69 5.87 16.07 9.22
C GLY A 69 6.89 16.88 8.42
N LEU A 70 7.55 16.27 7.43
CA LEU A 70 8.42 16.95 6.47
C LEU A 70 7.66 17.73 5.37
N GLY A 71 6.33 17.68 5.35
CA GLY A 71 5.50 18.28 4.30
C GLY A 71 5.63 17.59 2.93
N PHE A 72 6.16 16.36 2.90
CA PHE A 72 6.31 15.58 1.67
C PHE A 72 4.98 14.96 1.21
N LEU A 73 4.14 14.58 2.18
CA LEU A 73 2.86 13.93 1.96
C LEU A 73 1.75 14.70 2.68
N GLU A 74 0.57 14.73 2.06
CA GLU A 74 -0.65 15.10 2.75
C GLU A 74 -1.16 13.90 3.58
N PRO A 75 -1.93 14.14 4.65
CA PRO A 75 -2.64 13.08 5.36
C PRO A 75 -3.59 12.31 4.44
N GLY A 76 -3.85 11.03 4.76
CA GLY A 76 -4.83 10.21 4.04
C GLY A 76 -4.29 8.92 3.44
N LEU A 77 -3.01 8.61 3.60
CA LEU A 77 -2.48 7.27 3.33
C LEU A 77 -2.89 6.27 4.43
N HIS A 78 -3.01 5.01 4.03
CA HIS A 78 -3.40 3.90 4.88
C HIS A 78 -2.47 2.70 4.66
N ILE A 79 -2.21 1.93 5.71
CA ILE A 79 -1.48 0.67 5.63
C ILE A 79 -2.47 -0.49 5.68
N LEU A 80 -2.53 -1.27 4.61
CA LEU A 80 -3.31 -2.49 4.50
C LEU A 80 -2.39 -3.70 4.60
N GLU A 81 -2.60 -4.57 5.60
CA GLU A 81 -1.88 -5.85 5.69
C GLU A 81 -2.74 -7.00 5.14
N ILE A 82 -2.19 -7.78 4.21
CA ILE A 82 -2.80 -8.98 3.64
C ILE A 82 -1.77 -10.10 3.59
N GLY A 83 -2.03 -11.21 4.29
CA GLY A 83 -1.13 -12.38 4.32
C GLY A 83 0.33 -11.99 4.60
N GLU A 84 0.57 -11.27 5.69
CA GLU A 84 1.88 -10.75 6.14
C GLU A 84 2.54 -9.70 5.22
N ASN A 85 1.91 -9.35 4.11
CA ASN A 85 2.38 -8.30 3.20
C ASN A 85 1.74 -6.96 3.56
N ASN A 86 2.55 -5.91 3.63
CA ASN A 86 2.09 -4.57 3.93
C ASN A 86 1.98 -3.74 2.65
N PHE A 87 0.80 -3.16 2.41
CA PHE A 87 0.53 -2.27 1.30
C PHE A 87 0.28 -0.86 1.82
N ILE A 88 0.95 0.12 1.24
CA ILE A 88 0.61 1.53 1.47
C ILE A 88 -0.32 1.97 0.34
N VAL A 89 -1.49 2.48 0.70
CA VAL A 89 -2.57 2.83 -0.23
C VAL A 89 -3.13 4.21 0.07
N SER A 90 -3.68 4.87 -0.94
CA SER A 90 -4.67 5.93 -0.73
C SER A 90 -6.05 5.27 -0.79
N PRO A 91 -6.83 5.21 0.32
CA PRO A 91 -8.15 4.57 0.32
C PRO A 91 -9.10 5.13 -0.74
N GLU A 92 -8.98 6.43 -1.03
CA GLU A 92 -9.76 7.08 -2.07
C GLU A 92 -9.44 6.53 -3.47
N TYR A 93 -8.19 6.61 -3.89
CA TYR A 93 -7.79 6.17 -5.22
C TYR A 93 -7.87 4.65 -5.35
N ALA A 94 -7.53 3.91 -4.29
CA ALA A 94 -7.64 2.46 -4.26
C ALA A 94 -9.11 2.01 -4.43
N CYS A 95 -10.07 2.65 -3.77
CA CYS A 95 -11.50 2.38 -4.01
C CYS A 95 -11.87 2.57 -5.48
N GLN A 96 -11.48 3.68 -6.09
CA GLN A 96 -11.79 3.96 -7.50
C GLN A 96 -11.21 2.88 -8.42
N HIS A 97 -9.95 2.48 -8.22
CA HIS A 97 -9.31 1.42 -9.01
C HIS A 97 -9.98 0.05 -8.82
N LEU A 98 -10.36 -0.29 -7.59
CA LEU A 98 -11.03 -1.55 -7.28
C LEU A 98 -12.46 -1.60 -7.85
N GLU A 99 -13.18 -0.47 -7.83
CA GLU A 99 -14.50 -0.35 -8.45
C GLU A 99 -14.42 -0.58 -9.97
N GLN A 100 -13.43 0.02 -10.65
CA GLN A 100 -13.18 -0.25 -12.07
C GLN A 100 -12.90 -1.73 -12.34
N THR A 101 -12.17 -2.39 -11.45
CA THR A 101 -11.90 -3.83 -11.54
C THR A 101 -13.21 -4.64 -11.47
N LEU A 102 -14.15 -4.28 -10.58
CA LEU A 102 -15.45 -4.94 -10.48
C LEU A 102 -16.36 -4.68 -11.69
N LEU A 103 -16.21 -3.54 -12.36
CA LEU A 103 -16.93 -3.21 -13.61
C LEU A 103 -16.38 -3.97 -14.84
N GLY A 104 -15.32 -4.76 -14.67
CA GLY A 104 -14.73 -5.54 -15.76
C GLY A 104 -13.92 -4.72 -16.77
N THR A 105 -13.55 -3.47 -16.42
CA THR A 105 -12.76 -2.59 -17.31
C THR A 105 -11.25 -2.87 -17.23
N VAL A 106 -10.82 -3.71 -16.29
CA VAL A 106 -9.43 -4.09 -16.05
C VAL A 106 -9.25 -5.59 -16.32
N ALA A 107 -8.20 -5.95 -17.06
CA ALA A 107 -7.84 -7.35 -17.25
C ALA A 107 -7.26 -7.94 -15.97
N PHE A 108 -7.83 -9.05 -15.49
CA PHE A 108 -7.26 -9.81 -14.38
C PHE A 108 -6.33 -10.90 -14.93
N VAL A 109 -5.11 -10.98 -14.41
CA VAL A 109 -4.13 -12.01 -14.79
C VAL A 109 -3.94 -12.94 -13.59
N ASP A 110 -4.40 -14.17 -13.72
CA ASP A 110 -4.17 -15.23 -12.74
C ASP A 110 -2.74 -15.76 -12.91
N VAL A 111 -1.93 -15.57 -11.87
CA VAL A 111 -0.54 -16.03 -11.75
C VAL A 111 -0.38 -17.08 -10.65
N SER A 112 -1.49 -17.67 -10.17
CA SER A 112 -1.48 -18.70 -9.15
C SER A 112 -0.73 -19.95 -9.63
N ARG A 113 -0.23 -20.74 -8.68
CA ARG A 113 0.48 -22.00 -8.96
C ARG A 113 -0.43 -23.05 -9.63
N SER A 114 -1.74 -22.86 -9.55
CA SER A 114 -2.73 -23.72 -10.21
C SER A 114 -2.72 -23.57 -11.74
N GLN A 115 -2.19 -22.47 -12.27
CA GLN A 115 -2.09 -22.24 -13.71
C GLN A 115 -0.72 -22.67 -14.25
N PRO A 116 -0.65 -23.30 -15.44
CA PRO A 116 0.61 -23.65 -16.08
C PRO A 116 1.40 -22.41 -16.56
N HIS A 117 0.71 -21.30 -16.81
CA HIS A 117 1.27 -20.00 -17.18
C HIS A 117 0.30 -18.88 -16.78
N PRO A 118 0.76 -17.61 -16.67
CA PRO A 118 -0.14 -16.48 -16.45
C PRO A 118 -1.29 -16.49 -17.45
N SER A 119 -2.52 -16.33 -16.98
CA SER A 119 -3.71 -16.37 -17.85
C SER A 119 -4.67 -15.22 -17.53
N VAL A 120 -5.23 -14.63 -18.58
CA VAL A 120 -6.26 -13.60 -18.41
C VAL A 120 -7.57 -14.28 -18.03
N ARG A 121 -8.18 -13.86 -16.93
CA ARG A 121 -9.47 -14.35 -16.44
C ARG A 121 -10.47 -13.19 -16.37
N SER A 122 -11.75 -13.49 -16.55
CA SER A 122 -12.79 -12.52 -16.19
C SER A 122 -12.98 -12.55 -14.68
N VAL A 123 -13.12 -11.37 -14.08
CA VAL A 123 -13.48 -11.24 -12.66
C VAL A 123 -14.83 -11.91 -12.36
N ASP A 124 -15.73 -12.03 -13.35
CA ASP A 124 -17.01 -12.75 -13.23
C ASP A 124 -16.85 -14.24 -12.92
N GLN A 125 -15.71 -14.81 -13.29
CA GLN A 125 -15.39 -16.22 -13.05
C GLN A 125 -14.73 -16.44 -11.68
N LEU A 126 -14.52 -15.37 -10.91
CA LEU A 126 -13.79 -15.38 -9.64
C LEU A 126 -14.67 -14.76 -8.52
N PRO A 127 -15.74 -15.43 -8.07
CA PRO A 127 -16.68 -14.89 -7.10
C PRO A 127 -16.03 -14.54 -5.75
N ASP A 128 -15.08 -15.36 -5.29
CA ASP A 128 -14.37 -15.11 -4.03
C ASP A 128 -13.50 -13.85 -4.11
N LEU A 129 -12.84 -13.63 -5.26
CA LEU A 129 -12.09 -12.41 -5.52
C LEU A 129 -13.00 -11.19 -5.55
N LYS A 130 -14.18 -11.28 -6.20
CA LYS A 130 -15.17 -10.19 -6.18
C LYS A 130 -15.60 -9.85 -4.77
N SER A 131 -15.88 -10.86 -3.94
CA SER A 131 -16.24 -10.65 -2.53
C SER A 131 -15.11 -9.94 -1.77
N LEU A 132 -13.87 -10.41 -1.93
CA LEU A 132 -12.70 -9.80 -1.30
C LEU A 132 -12.52 -8.33 -1.72
N ILE A 133 -12.65 -8.04 -3.02
CA ILE A 133 -12.57 -6.66 -3.54
C ILE A 133 -13.68 -5.78 -2.93
N ALA A 134 -14.91 -6.28 -2.88
CA ALA A 134 -16.04 -5.57 -2.29
C ALA A 134 -15.84 -5.30 -0.78
N ASP A 135 -15.26 -6.25 -0.06
CA ASP A 135 -14.92 -6.11 1.37
C ASP A 135 -13.84 -5.04 1.58
N VAL A 136 -12.81 -5.03 0.73
CA VAL A 136 -11.75 -4.00 0.77
C VAL A 136 -12.34 -2.61 0.52
N ILE A 137 -13.17 -2.45 -0.52
CA ILE A 137 -13.85 -1.18 -0.84
C ILE A 137 -14.71 -0.72 0.35
N THR A 138 -15.47 -1.62 0.95
CA THR A 138 -16.34 -1.30 2.10
C THR A 138 -15.54 -0.78 3.28
N ARG A 139 -14.41 -1.41 3.59
CA ARG A 139 -13.50 -0.98 4.67
C ARG A 139 -12.90 0.40 4.37
N PHE A 140 -12.39 0.61 3.16
CA PHE A 140 -11.82 1.90 2.76
C PHE A 140 -12.84 3.05 2.78
N ARG A 141 -14.09 2.79 2.39
CA ARG A 141 -15.18 3.77 2.55
C ARG A 141 -15.52 4.05 4.02
N GLY A 142 -15.38 3.05 4.89
CA GLY A 142 -15.47 3.24 6.34
C GLY A 142 -14.39 4.19 6.88
N LEU A 143 -13.15 4.05 6.42
CA LEU A 143 -12.03 4.90 6.83
C LEU A 143 -12.23 6.38 6.47
N LYS A 144 -12.88 6.70 5.34
CA LYS A 144 -13.20 8.09 4.96
C LYS A 144 -14.08 8.81 5.98
N LYS A 145 -14.83 8.09 6.81
CA LYS A 145 -15.73 8.67 7.82
C LYS A 145 -15.00 9.02 9.12
N ASP A 146 -13.89 8.33 9.41
CA ASP A 146 -13.03 8.58 10.57
C ASP A 146 -11.79 9.34 10.12
N VAL A 147 -11.91 10.67 10.01
CA VAL A 147 -10.76 11.54 9.72
C VAL A 147 -9.91 11.69 10.99
N SER A 148 -9.21 10.60 11.35
CA SER A 148 -8.07 10.69 12.25
C SER A 148 -6.89 11.30 11.49
N GLN A 149 -6.13 12.20 12.12
CA GLN A 149 -5.00 12.90 11.51
C GLN A 149 -3.78 12.01 11.25
N GLY A 150 -3.80 10.75 11.71
CA GLY A 150 -2.68 9.82 11.62
C GLY A 150 -2.78 8.81 10.48
N VAL A 151 -1.70 8.06 10.26
CA VAL A 151 -1.64 6.97 9.29
C VAL A 151 -2.41 5.79 9.85
N SER A 152 -3.56 5.47 9.26
CA SER A 152 -4.41 4.37 9.71
C SER A 152 -3.91 3.02 9.20
N TYR A 153 -4.34 1.94 9.88
CA TYR A 153 -3.94 0.57 9.59
C TYR A 153 -5.13 -0.38 9.63
N THR A 154 -5.15 -1.39 8.76
CA THR A 154 -6.12 -2.49 8.82
C THR A 154 -5.47 -3.79 8.35
N ARG A 155 -5.80 -4.90 9.03
CA ARG A 155 -5.43 -6.25 8.63
C ARG A 155 -6.63 -6.97 8.00
N LEU A 156 -6.43 -7.50 6.80
CA LEU A 156 -7.35 -8.45 6.19
C LEU A 156 -6.87 -9.86 6.51
N HIS A 157 -7.71 -10.62 7.21
CA HIS A 157 -7.52 -12.06 7.34
C HIS A 157 -7.99 -12.69 6.04
N SER A 158 -7.05 -13.09 5.20
CA SER A 158 -7.32 -13.93 4.04
C SER A 158 -6.52 -15.20 4.24
N SER A 159 -7.22 -16.31 4.48
CA SER A 159 -6.66 -17.66 4.55
C SER A 159 -6.02 -18.10 3.23
N ASP A 160 -6.43 -17.47 2.12
CA ASP A 160 -6.14 -17.90 0.75
C ASP A 160 -5.26 -16.89 -0.02
N TRP A 161 -4.72 -15.87 0.65
CA TRP A 161 -3.80 -14.93 0.02
C TRP A 161 -2.49 -15.63 -0.31
N ASN A 162 -2.25 -15.84 -1.62
CA ASN A 162 -1.14 -16.59 -2.22
C ASN A 162 -1.24 -18.13 -2.23
N LEU A 163 -2.44 -18.73 -2.21
CA LEU A 163 -2.61 -20.16 -2.57
C LEU A 163 -2.67 -20.36 -4.10
#